data_AF-A0A7R9R1G6-F1
#
_entry.id   AF-A0A7R9R1G6-F1
#
_cell.length_a   1.000
_cell.length_b   1.000
_cell.length_c   1.000
_cell.angle_alpha   90.00
_cell.angle_beta   90.00
_cell.angle_gamma   90.00
#
_symmetry.space_group_name_H-M   'P 1'
#
loop_
_entity.id
_entity.type
_entity.pdbx_description
1 polymer ?
#
loop_
_entity_poly.entity_id
_entity_poly.type
_entity_poly.pdbx_seq_one_letter_code
_entity_poly.pdbx_strand_id
1 'polypeptide(L)'
;QLLRKKAAEELKREQERKAEERRKIISQRTGSKKPTDGANEAALQQICKEYYERIAKLENLKYDLEYEVRQKDFVVNELSIEVNDLRGKFVKPTLKKVSKYDQKLERMAKVAAKAESDFRNNLKRVQSQKFTMQ
;
A
#
# COMPACT_ATOMS: atom_id res chain seq x y z
N GLN A 1 13.07 10.66 -11.16
CA GLN A 1 11.68 10.62 -10.66
C GLN A 1 10.90 9.39 -11.16
N LEU A 2 11.24 8.81 -12.32
CA LEU A 2 10.56 7.63 -12.89
C LEU A 2 10.63 6.37 -12.00
N LEU A 3 11.79 6.07 -11.40
CA LEU A 3 12.00 4.89 -10.54
C LEU A 3 11.13 4.90 -9.27
N ARG A 4 10.97 6.05 -8.61
CA ARG A 4 10.11 6.17 -7.42
C ARG A 4 8.62 6.03 -7.76
N LYS A 5 8.21 6.54 -8.93
CA LYS A 5 6.83 6.39 -9.42
C LYS A 5 6.52 4.92 -9.74
N LYS A 6 7.44 4.24 -10.44
CA LYS A 6 7.31 2.80 -10.75
C LYS A 6 7.28 1.94 -9.48
N ALA A 7 8.15 2.22 -8.50
CA ALA A 7 8.17 1.51 -7.23
C ALA A 7 6.86 1.72 -6.42
N ALA A 8 6.30 2.93 -6.43
CA ALA A 8 5.03 3.21 -5.76
C ALA A 8 3.84 2.48 -6.44
N GLU A 9 3.85 2.41 -7.78
CA GLU A 9 2.84 1.69 -8.55
C GLU A 9 2.92 0.18 -8.33
N GLU A 10 4.14 -0.39 -8.35
CA GLU A 10 4.37 -1.81 -8.04
C GLU A 10 3.96 -2.16 -6.60
N LEU A 11 4.26 -1.29 -5.64
CA LEU A 11 3.83 -1.48 -4.25
C LEU A 11 2.31 -1.49 -4.13
N LYS A 12 1.62 -0.58 -4.82
CA LYS A 12 0.14 -0.54 -4.83
C LYS A 12 -0.44 -1.81 -5.45
N ARG A 13 0.11 -2.24 -6.60
CA ARG A 13 -0.32 -3.47 -7.28
C ARG A 13 -0.12 -4.71 -6.41
N GLU A 14 0.99 -4.77 -5.68
CA GLU A 14 1.26 -5.88 -4.76
C GLU A 14 0.31 -5.88 -3.56
N GLN A 15 -0.02 -4.70 -3.01
CA GLN A 15 -1.02 -4.58 -1.95
C GLN A 15 -2.40 -5.06 -2.40
N GLU A 16 -2.82 -4.68 -3.61
CA GLU A 16 -4.09 -5.11 -4.20
C GLU A 16 -4.12 -6.63 -4.41
N ARG A 17 -3.03 -7.21 -4.95
CA ARG A 17 -2.87 -8.66 -5.11
C ARG A 17 -2.97 -9.41 -3.78
N LYS A 18 -2.23 -8.95 -2.76
CA LYS A 18 -2.24 -9.55 -1.42
C LYS A 18 -3.61 -9.43 -0.75
N ALA A 19 -4.32 -8.32 -0.96
CA ALA A 19 -5.66 -8.13 -0.43
C ALA A 19 -6.69 -9.08 -1.09
N GLU A 20 -6.58 -9.28 -2.40
CA GLU A 20 -7.41 -10.24 -3.13
C GLU A 20 -7.13 -11.67 -2.72
N GLU A 21 -5.87 -12.06 -2.64
CA GLU A 21 -5.45 -13.38 -2.16
C GLU A 21 -5.94 -13.62 -0.74
N ARG A 22 -5.83 -12.62 0.15
CA ARG A 22 -6.40 -12.69 1.51
C ARG A 22 -7.91 -12.94 1.48
N ARG A 23 -8.67 -12.24 0.64
CA ARG A 23 -10.12 -12.46 0.50
C ARG A 23 -10.43 -13.88 0.02
N LYS A 24 -9.68 -14.38 -0.96
CA LYS A 24 -9.81 -15.75 -1.49
C LYS A 24 -9.54 -16.80 -0.41
N ILE A 25 -8.44 -16.67 0.32
CA ILE A 25 -8.06 -17.60 1.38
C ILE A 25 -9.09 -17.60 2.52
N ILE A 26 -9.58 -16.41 2.93
CA ILE A 26 -10.62 -16.32 3.96
C ILE A 26 -11.87 -17.08 3.51
N SER A 27 -12.36 -16.81 2.29
CA SER A 27 -13.53 -17.49 1.74
C SER A 27 -13.36 -19.01 1.70
N GLN A 28 -12.20 -19.49 1.23
CA GLN A 28 -11.87 -20.91 1.21
C GLN A 28 -11.81 -21.55 2.60
N ARG A 29 -11.23 -20.85 3.58
CA ARG A 29 -11.10 -21.37 4.96
C ARG A 29 -12.43 -21.35 5.71
N THR A 30 -13.22 -20.29 5.59
CA THR A 30 -14.49 -20.18 6.33
C THR A 30 -15.58 -21.05 5.72
N GLY A 31 -15.57 -21.22 4.39
CA GLY A 31 -16.59 -21.99 3.67
C GLY A 31 -17.98 -21.34 3.73
N SER A 32 -18.99 -22.10 3.37
CA SER A 32 -20.40 -21.71 3.50
C SER A 32 -20.93 -21.97 4.91
N LYS A 33 -21.94 -21.20 5.32
CA LYS A 33 -22.65 -21.45 6.58
C LYS A 33 -23.28 -22.84 6.56
N LYS A 34 -23.21 -23.55 7.69
CA LYS A 34 -23.95 -24.81 7.87
C LYS A 34 -25.45 -24.59 7.71
N PRO A 35 -26.18 -25.55 7.12
CA PRO A 35 -27.62 -25.44 6.94
C PRO A 35 -28.32 -25.53 8.29
N THR A 36 -29.05 -24.47 8.63
CA THR A 36 -29.87 -24.41 9.85
C THR A 36 -31.36 -24.43 9.53
N ASP A 37 -31.72 -24.26 8.25
CA ASP A 37 -33.11 -24.24 7.81
C ASP A 37 -33.66 -25.67 7.78
N GLY A 38 -34.80 -25.90 8.43
CA GLY A 38 -35.39 -27.23 8.61
C GLY A 38 -34.61 -28.19 9.51
N ALA A 39 -33.57 -27.73 10.23
CA ALA A 39 -32.82 -28.57 11.16
C ALA A 39 -33.62 -28.83 12.45
N ASN A 40 -33.60 -30.06 12.95
CA ASN A 40 -34.18 -30.40 14.24
C ASN A 40 -33.26 -29.95 15.41
N GLU A 41 -33.78 -29.97 16.63
CA GLU A 41 -33.05 -29.50 17.80
C GLU A 41 -31.70 -30.22 18.01
N ALA A 42 -31.66 -31.54 17.85
CA ALA A 42 -30.44 -32.33 17.98
C ALA A 42 -29.37 -31.92 16.95
N ALA A 43 -29.78 -31.68 15.70
CA ALA A 43 -28.87 -31.22 14.64
C ALA A 43 -28.35 -29.80 14.93
N LEU A 44 -29.20 -28.90 15.44
CA LEU A 44 -28.78 -27.55 15.84
C LEU A 44 -27.76 -27.58 16.99
N GLN A 45 -27.99 -28.42 18.01
CA GLN A 45 -27.05 -28.60 19.12
C GLN A 45 -25.70 -29.13 18.63
N GLN A 46 -25.71 -30.09 17.70
CA GLN A 46 -24.49 -30.64 17.11
C GLN A 46 -23.71 -29.58 16.32
N ILE A 47 -24.40 -28.76 15.50
CA ILE A 47 -23.80 -27.65 14.77
C ILE A 47 -23.12 -26.65 15.72
N CYS A 48 -23.76 -26.31 16.83
CA CYS A 48 -23.20 -25.41 17.85
C CYS A 48 -21.92 -25.98 18.49
N LYS A 49 -21.92 -27.27 18.86
CA LYS A 49 -20.74 -27.95 19.41
C LYS A 49 -19.58 -27.96 18.43
N GLU A 50 -19.84 -28.29 17.17
CA GLU A 50 -18.81 -28.31 16.12
C GLU A 50 -18.20 -26.93 15.85
N TYR A 51 -19.01 -25.87 15.86
CA TYR A 51 -18.48 -24.50 15.75
C TYR A 51 -17.66 -24.11 16.97
N TYR A 52 -18.11 -24.45 18.18
CA TYR A 52 -17.38 -24.16 19.41
C TYR A 52 -16.00 -24.82 19.41
N GLU A 53 -15.93 -26.12 19.10
CA GLU A 53 -14.66 -26.85 19.01
C GLU A 53 -13.72 -26.24 17.96
N ARG A 54 -14.28 -25.83 16.81
CA ARG A 54 -13.51 -25.19 15.75
C ARG A 54 -12.96 -23.84 16.21
N ILE A 55 -13.76 -23.03 16.89
CA ILE A 55 -13.34 -21.72 17.42
C ILE A 55 -12.22 -21.91 18.45
N ALA A 56 -12.37 -22.84 19.39
CA ALA A 56 -11.33 -23.11 20.39
C ALA A 56 -9.99 -23.50 19.75
N LYS A 57 -10.01 -24.36 18.73
CA LYS A 57 -8.80 -24.73 17.96
C LYS A 57 -8.19 -23.53 17.23
N LEU A 58 -9.02 -22.69 16.61
CA LEU A 58 -8.56 -21.51 15.88
C LEU A 58 -7.98 -20.43 16.81
N GLU A 59 -8.54 -20.23 17.99
CA GLU A 59 -8.00 -19.28 18.98
C GLU A 59 -6.62 -19.73 19.48
N ASN A 60 -6.41 -21.03 19.72
CA ASN A 60 -5.07 -21.53 20.07
C ASN A 60 -4.06 -21.27 18.95
N LEU A 61 -4.40 -21.62 17.69
CA LEU A 61 -3.52 -21.37 16.54
C LEU A 61 -3.25 -19.87 16.33
N LYS A 62 -4.25 -19.03 16.58
CA LYS A 62 -4.10 -17.57 16.50
C LYS A 62 -3.15 -17.07 17.58
N TYR A 63 -3.26 -17.56 18.81
CA TYR A 63 -2.36 -17.18 19.90
C TYR A 63 -0.91 -17.51 19.56
N ASP A 64 -0.63 -18.74 19.07
CA ASP A 64 0.72 -19.15 18.69
C ASP A 64 1.30 -18.24 17.60
N LEU A 65 0.51 -17.95 16.56
CA LEU A 65 0.89 -17.04 15.47
C LEU A 65 1.15 -15.61 15.96
N GLU A 66 0.29 -15.07 16.83
CA GLU A 66 0.44 -13.73 17.40
C GLU A 66 1.69 -13.64 18.28
N TYR A 67 1.97 -14.68 19.06
CA TYR A 67 3.16 -14.77 19.88
C TYR A 67 4.43 -14.80 19.02
N GLU A 68 4.46 -15.64 17.98
CA GLU A 68 5.57 -15.68 17.04
C GLU A 68 5.81 -14.35 16.33
N VAL A 69 4.74 -13.65 15.91
CA VAL A 69 4.86 -12.32 15.29
C VAL A 69 5.45 -11.33 16.29
N ARG A 70 4.99 -11.33 17.55
CA ARG A 70 5.52 -10.46 18.60
C ARG A 70 7.01 -10.70 18.85
N GLN A 71 7.46 -11.95 18.86
CA GLN A 71 8.89 -12.27 18.99
C GLN A 71 9.69 -11.74 17.80
N LYS A 72 9.18 -11.91 16.58
CA LYS A 72 9.83 -11.40 15.36
C LYS A 72 9.90 -9.88 15.38
N ASP A 73 8.84 -9.19 15.79
CA ASP A 73 8.82 -7.73 15.92
C ASP A 73 9.84 -7.22 16.94
N PHE A 74 9.96 -7.91 18.08
CA PHE A 74 10.98 -7.62 19.09
C PHE A 74 12.39 -7.75 18.50
N VAL A 75 12.68 -8.87 17.83
CA VAL A 75 13.99 -9.08 17.20
C VAL A 75 14.29 -8.02 16.12
N VAL A 76 13.29 -7.66 15.30
CA VAL A 76 13.45 -6.60 14.29
C VAL A 76 13.76 -5.26 14.96
N ASN A 77 13.12 -4.94 16.07
CA ASN A 77 13.39 -3.70 16.82
C ASN A 77 14.83 -3.69 17.38
N GLU A 78 15.26 -4.78 18.03
CA GLU A 78 16.61 -4.90 18.57
C GLU A 78 17.67 -4.78 17.47
N LEU A 79 17.50 -5.49 16.36
CA LEU A 79 18.38 -5.39 15.20
C LEU A 79 18.38 -3.98 14.58
N SER A 80 17.24 -3.30 14.58
CA SER A 80 17.15 -1.92 14.10
C SER A 80 17.96 -0.97 14.97
N ILE A 81 17.93 -1.14 16.30
CA ILE A 81 18.74 -0.37 17.25
C ILE A 81 20.23 -0.64 16.99
N GLU A 82 20.63 -1.91 16.91
CA GLU A 82 22.03 -2.29 16.67
C GLU A 82 22.58 -1.70 15.37
N VAL A 83 21.81 -1.80 14.27
CA VAL A 83 22.19 -1.21 12.97
C VAL A 83 22.32 0.32 13.07
N ASN A 84 21.44 0.97 13.84
CA ASN A 84 21.50 2.42 14.02
C ASN A 84 22.72 2.86 14.84
N ASP A 85 23.06 2.13 15.90
CA ASP A 85 24.25 2.40 16.70
C ASP A 85 25.55 2.16 15.91
N LEU A 86 25.60 1.09 15.10
CA LEU A 86 26.72 0.81 14.18
C LEU A 86 26.90 1.88 13.10
N ARG A 87 25.79 2.43 12.59
CA ARG A 87 25.80 3.54 11.59
C ARG A 87 26.18 4.89 12.22
N GLY A 88 26.24 4.96 13.55
CA GLY A 88 26.51 6.15 14.33
C GLY A 88 25.28 7.06 14.42
N LYS A 89 24.92 7.46 15.65
CA LYS A 89 23.84 8.44 15.95
C LYS A 89 23.98 9.75 15.18
N PHE A 90 25.18 10.07 14.72
CA PHE A 90 25.51 11.25 13.92
C PHE A 90 26.13 10.81 12.59
N VAL A 91 25.29 10.45 11.62
CA VAL A 91 25.74 10.28 10.22
C VAL A 91 26.21 11.64 9.74
N LYS A 92 27.53 11.92 9.82
CA LYS A 92 28.12 13.17 9.34
C LYS A 92 27.78 13.32 7.86
N PRO A 93 26.89 14.25 7.47
CA PRO A 93 26.50 14.37 6.08
C PRO A 93 27.75 14.70 5.27
N THR A 94 28.00 13.97 4.19
CA THR A 94 29.09 14.31 3.28
C THR A 94 28.82 15.71 2.73
N LEU A 95 29.69 16.66 3.06
CA LEU A 95 29.57 18.05 2.63
C LEU A 95 29.73 18.09 1.10
N LYS A 96 28.60 18.12 0.38
CA LYS A 96 28.60 18.32 -1.07
C LYS A 96 28.82 19.80 -1.37
N LYS A 97 29.76 20.12 -2.26
CA LYS A 97 29.94 21.46 -2.81
C LYS A 97 28.69 21.84 -3.62
N VAL A 98 27.78 22.54 -2.98
CA VAL A 98 26.56 23.05 -3.61
C VAL A 98 26.88 24.36 -4.33
N SER A 99 26.83 24.34 -5.67
CA SER A 99 26.81 25.56 -6.48
C SER A 99 25.48 26.27 -6.26
N LYS A 100 25.49 27.50 -5.73
CA LYS A 100 24.28 28.32 -5.54
C LYS A 100 23.64 28.76 -6.87
N TYR A 101 24.28 28.48 -8.01
CA TYR A 101 23.81 28.90 -9.34
C TYR A 101 22.78 27.96 -9.95
N ASP A 102 22.72 26.69 -9.53
CA ASP A 102 21.77 25.71 -10.08
C ASP A 102 20.32 26.13 -9.80
N GLN A 103 20.05 26.63 -8.60
CA GLN A 103 18.71 27.14 -8.22
C GLN A 103 18.32 28.40 -9.00
N LYS A 104 19.30 29.23 -9.40
CA LYS A 104 19.04 30.43 -10.20
C LYS A 104 18.72 30.08 -11.65
N LEU A 105 19.44 29.12 -12.22
CA LEU A 105 19.17 28.57 -13.55
C LEU A 105 17.81 27.87 -13.62
N GLU A 106 17.51 27.02 -12.63
CA GLU A 106 16.23 26.31 -12.57
C GLU A 106 15.05 27.27 -12.39
N ARG A 107 15.23 28.35 -11.60
CA ARG A 107 14.23 29.41 -11.45
C ARG A 107 14.02 30.17 -12.76
N MET A 108 15.08 30.52 -13.49
CA MET A 108 14.94 31.18 -14.79
C MET A 108 14.27 30.27 -15.83
N ALA A 109 14.63 28.99 -15.88
CA ALA A 109 14.00 28.02 -16.77
C ALA A 109 12.50 27.85 -16.46
N LYS A 110 12.11 27.81 -15.18
CA LYS A 110 10.69 27.76 -14.77
C LYS A 110 9.93 29.04 -15.12
N VAL A 111 10.56 30.21 -14.99
CA VAL A 111 9.95 31.49 -15.41
C VAL A 111 9.76 31.53 -16.91
N ALA A 112 10.74 31.07 -17.70
CA ALA A 112 10.63 30.97 -19.15
C ALA A 112 9.55 29.98 -19.59
N ALA A 113 9.52 28.77 -19.01
CA ALA A 113 8.50 27.77 -19.33
C ALA A 113 7.08 28.23 -18.92
N LYS A 114 6.97 28.94 -17.80
CA LYS A 114 5.70 29.54 -17.37
C LYS A 114 5.26 30.66 -18.33
N ALA A 115 6.18 31.53 -18.74
CA ALA A 115 5.89 32.59 -19.71
C ALA A 115 5.48 32.03 -21.08
N GLU A 116 6.12 30.95 -21.54
CA GLU A 116 5.74 30.25 -22.78
C GLU A 116 4.33 29.62 -22.67
N SER A 117 4.04 28.96 -21.55
CA SER A 117 2.74 28.36 -21.29
C SER A 117 1.63 29.41 -21.18
N ASP A 118 1.89 30.50 -20.46
CA ASP A 118 0.93 31.60 -20.27
C ASP A 118 0.67 32.32 -21.59
N PHE A 119 1.69 32.53 -22.44
CA PHE A 119 1.54 33.08 -23.78
C PHE A 119 0.64 32.21 -24.68
N ARG A 120 0.88 30.89 -24.67
CA ARG A 120 0.06 29.92 -25.44
C ARG A 120 -1.40 29.91 -24.99
N ASN A 121 -1.65 30.06 -23.69
CA ASN A 121 -2.99 30.07 -23.12
C ASN A 121 -3.75 31.36 -23.41
N ASN A 122 -3.04 32.49 -23.59
CA ASN A 122 -3.64 33.79 -23.85
C ASN A 122 -3.93 34.07 -25.34
N LEU A 123 -3.53 33.17 -26.25
CA LEU A 123 -3.87 33.27 -27.67
C LEU A 123 -5.34 32.89 -27.89
N LYS A 124 -6.11 33.77 -28.55
CA LYS A 124 -7.49 33.47 -28.97
C LYS A 124 -7.47 32.25 -29.91
N ARG A 125 -8.07 31.15 -29.47
CA ARG A 125 -8.30 29.98 -30.33
C ARG A 125 -9.48 30.26 -31.24
N VAL A 126 -9.23 30.36 -32.54
CA VAL A 126 -10.30 30.39 -33.55
C VAL A 126 -10.90 28.99 -33.61
N GLN A 127 -12.16 28.83 -33.18
CA GLN A 127 -12.89 27.59 -33.43
C GLN A 127 -13.26 27.58 -34.92
N SER A 128 -12.59 26.74 -35.71
CA SER A 128 -13.00 26.52 -37.09
C SER A 128 -14.41 25.91 -37.06
N GLN A 129 -15.41 26.66 -37.52
CA GLN A 129 -16.71 26.07 -37.83
C GLN A 129 -16.48 25.06 -38.95
N LYS A 130 -16.65 23.77 -38.64
CA LYS A 130 -16.76 22.73 -39.65
C LYS A 130 -18.02 23.05 -40.45
N PHE A 131 -17.86 23.58 -41.66
CA PHE A 131 -18.95 23.61 -42.62
C PHE A 131 -19.30 22.16 -42.96
N THR A 132 -20.37 21.65 -42.36
CA THR A 132 -21.12 20.53 -42.91
C THR A 132 -21.80 21.03 -44.17
N MET A 133 -21.31 20.63 -45.34
CA MET A 133 -22.08 20.72 -46.57
C MET A 133 -23.00 19.50 -46.66
N GLN A 134 -24.28 19.78 -46.86
CA GLN A 134 -25.27 18.84 -47.40
C GLN A 134 -24.86 18.40 -48.81
#